data_AF-F1VWR7-F1
#
_entry.id   AF-F1VWR7-F1
#
_cell.length_a   1.000
_cell.length_b   1.000
_cell.length_c   1.000
_cell.angle_alpha   90.00
_cell.angle_beta   90.00
_cell.angle_gamma   90.00
#
_symmetry.space_group_name_H-M   'P 1'
#
loop_
_entity.id
_entity.type
_entity.pdbx_description
1 polymer ?
#
loop_
_entity_poly.entity_id
_entity_poly.type
_entity_poly.pdbx_seq_one_letter_code
_entity_poly.pdbx_strand_id
1 'polypeptide(L)'
;MCQGRAAVPGAATGALRTYDISVDFLRDSVDTLQQRFPAMEITALGVDFSAPFALPDHVGPAQRLFFYPGSSIGNFAPAEAAAFLARLAQAGDNDGGLLISVDLVKAKSLLDVAYDDALGVTASFNLNLLNHLNAVLEADFNVRGWQHVAFFNAELSRIEMHLEAKSAQTVRWRGGQRQFASGERIHTENSYKYTAEGFAALLERAGFTLQQSWTDPQGWFMVCHAKASGNRP
;
A
#
# COMPACT_ATOMS: atom_id res chain seq x y z
N MET A 1 28.35 15.70 -25.21
CA MET A 1 28.60 16.73 -24.17
C MET A 1 27.47 17.75 -24.23
N CYS A 2 26.52 17.66 -23.32
CA CYS A 2 25.67 18.77 -22.89
C CYS A 2 25.04 18.33 -21.57
N GLN A 3 25.79 18.53 -20.48
CA GLN A 3 25.27 18.41 -19.12
C GLN A 3 24.39 19.63 -18.86
N GLY A 4 23.07 19.45 -18.98
CA GLY A 4 22.11 20.41 -18.44
C GLY A 4 21.77 20.03 -17.00
N ARG A 5 22.61 20.44 -16.04
CA ARG A 5 22.18 20.50 -14.62
C ARG A 5 21.10 21.57 -14.55
N ALA A 6 19.83 21.15 -14.52
CA ALA A 6 18.77 22.03 -14.05
C ALA A 6 19.08 22.32 -12.57
N ALA A 7 19.47 23.56 -12.29
CA ALA A 7 19.52 24.06 -10.93
C ALA A 7 18.09 23.97 -10.37
N VAL A 8 17.91 23.22 -9.28
CA VAL A 8 16.66 23.24 -8.51
C VAL A 8 16.61 24.60 -7.81
N PRO A 9 15.71 25.52 -8.17
CA PRO A 9 15.60 26.81 -7.51
C PRO A 9 14.94 26.59 -6.14
N GLY A 10 15.60 27.06 -5.08
CA GLY A 10 15.10 27.05 -3.70
C GLY A 10 15.52 25.81 -2.94
N ALA A 11 16.43 25.97 -1.97
CA ALA A 11 16.60 24.98 -0.92
C ALA A 11 15.25 24.84 -0.21
N ALA A 12 14.57 23.72 -0.40
CA ALA A 12 13.35 23.43 0.34
C ALA A 12 13.74 23.35 1.82
N THR A 13 13.37 24.37 2.60
CA THR A 13 13.40 24.37 4.07
C THR A 13 12.27 23.51 4.62
N GLY A 14 12.08 22.33 4.03
CA GLY A 14 11.06 21.36 4.38
C GLY A 14 11.69 20.16 5.07
N ALA A 15 10.85 19.40 5.78
CA ALA A 15 11.26 18.20 6.46
C ALA A 15 10.52 17.01 5.82
N LEU A 16 11.25 15.94 5.47
CA LEU A 16 10.68 14.70 4.96
C LEU A 16 10.66 13.67 6.10
N ARG A 17 9.51 13.07 6.33
CA ARG A 17 9.34 11.97 7.28
C ARG A 17 8.84 10.76 6.52
N THR A 18 9.66 9.72 6.49
CA THR A 18 9.38 8.48 5.76
C THR A 18 8.94 7.41 6.74
N TYR A 19 7.91 6.66 6.36
CA TYR A 19 7.29 5.68 7.22
C TYR A 19 7.14 4.36 6.48
N ASP A 20 7.56 3.26 7.11
CA ASP A 20 7.41 1.91 6.56
C ASP A 20 7.44 0.89 7.71
N ILE A 21 6.86 -0.30 7.50
CA ILE A 21 6.98 -1.40 8.44
C ILE A 21 8.36 -2.07 8.36
N SER A 22 9.00 -2.00 7.18
CA SER A 22 10.34 -2.53 6.92
C SER A 22 11.41 -1.50 7.28
N VAL A 23 11.84 -1.51 8.55
CA VAL A 23 12.84 -0.56 9.07
C VAL A 23 14.16 -0.63 8.30
N ASP A 24 14.61 -1.83 7.91
CA ASP A 24 15.90 -1.99 7.23
C ASP A 24 15.87 -1.42 5.81
N PHE A 25 14.80 -1.68 5.04
CA PHE A 25 14.64 -1.08 3.71
C PHE A 25 14.50 0.45 3.78
N LEU A 26 13.83 0.94 4.82
CA LEU A 26 13.63 2.37 5.05
C LEU A 26 14.96 3.09 5.32
N ARG A 27 15.90 2.47 6.06
CA ARG A 27 17.23 3.03 6.34
C ARG A 27 18.03 3.25 5.06
N ASP A 28 18.16 2.21 4.22
CA ASP A 28 18.92 2.31 2.97
C ASP A 28 18.33 3.37 2.02
N SER A 29 17.01 3.47 1.99
CA SER A 29 16.28 4.47 1.21
C SER A 29 16.53 5.89 1.72
N VAL A 30 16.48 6.09 3.04
CA VAL A 30 16.74 7.40 3.66
C VAL A 30 18.19 7.83 3.49
N ASP A 31 19.15 6.94 3.63
CA ASP A 31 20.57 7.25 3.42
C ASP A 31 20.82 7.74 1.99
N THR A 32 20.21 7.07 1.01
CA THR A 32 20.27 7.47 -0.41
C THR A 32 19.64 8.85 -0.63
N LEU A 33 18.48 9.11 -0.02
CA LEU A 33 17.79 10.39 -0.13
C LEU A 33 18.56 11.53 0.54
N GLN A 34 19.16 11.27 1.71
CA GLN A 34 19.92 12.26 2.48
C GLN A 34 21.17 12.69 1.71
N GLN A 35 21.84 11.76 1.01
CA GLN A 35 22.97 12.08 0.13
C GLN A 35 22.55 12.96 -1.05
N ARG A 36 21.35 12.72 -1.61
CA ARG A 36 20.82 13.48 -2.75
C ARG A 36 20.29 14.86 -2.35
N PHE A 37 19.77 15.01 -1.14
CA PHE A 37 19.21 16.26 -0.61
C PHE A 37 19.82 16.64 0.75
N PRO A 38 21.11 17.02 0.81
CA PRO A 38 21.82 17.20 2.08
C PRO A 38 21.25 18.29 3.00
N ALA A 39 20.52 19.27 2.44
CA ALA A 39 19.93 20.37 3.19
C ALA A 39 18.52 20.09 3.72
N MET A 40 17.90 18.97 3.31
CA MET A 40 16.57 18.56 3.77
C MET A 40 16.73 17.66 5.00
N GLU A 41 15.91 17.90 6.04
CA GLU A 41 15.87 17.01 7.20
C GLU A 41 15.04 15.77 6.85
N ILE A 42 15.65 14.59 6.82
CA ILE A 42 14.97 13.33 6.48
C ILE A 42 15.03 12.36 7.66
N THR A 43 13.87 11.87 8.10
CA THR A 43 13.78 10.95 9.24
C THR A 43 12.99 9.70 8.86
N ALA A 44 13.54 8.52 9.20
CA ALA A 44 12.90 7.22 9.07
C ALA A 44 12.11 6.85 10.34
N LEU A 45 10.87 6.43 10.19
CA LEU A 45 10.02 5.95 11.28
C LEU A 45 9.43 4.59 10.93
N GLY A 46 9.80 3.57 11.71
CA GLY A 46 9.19 2.24 11.60
C GLY A 46 7.77 2.25 12.14
N VAL A 47 6.76 2.21 11.28
CA VAL A 47 5.35 2.34 11.68
C VAL A 47 4.47 1.35 10.94
N ASP A 48 3.58 0.70 11.70
CA ASP A 48 2.47 -0.07 11.15
C ASP A 48 1.22 0.83 11.05
N PHE A 49 0.82 1.14 9.83
CA PHE A 49 -0.33 2.00 9.54
C PHE A 49 -1.70 1.34 9.76
N SER A 50 -1.73 0.02 9.97
CA SER A 50 -2.95 -0.68 10.35
C SER A 50 -3.40 -0.34 11.78
N ALA A 51 -2.45 0.05 12.64
CA ALA A 51 -2.71 0.45 14.03
C ALA A 51 -2.82 1.97 14.18
N PRO A 52 -3.53 2.49 15.21
CA PRO A 52 -3.51 3.91 15.55
C PRO A 52 -2.06 4.40 15.71
N PHE A 53 -1.70 5.47 15.01
CA PHE A 53 -0.39 6.09 15.11
C PHE A 53 -0.54 7.56 15.49
N ALA A 54 0.38 8.04 16.32
CA ALA A 54 0.55 9.46 16.58
C ALA A 54 1.77 9.95 15.79
N LEU A 55 1.67 11.13 15.20
CA LEU A 55 2.85 11.78 14.67
C LEU A 55 3.77 12.16 15.83
N PRO A 56 5.08 11.89 15.75
CA PRO A 56 6.02 12.34 16.77
C PRO A 56 5.97 13.87 16.96
N ASP A 57 6.22 14.36 18.17
CA ASP A 57 6.14 15.79 18.52
C ASP A 57 7.02 16.71 17.66
N HIS A 58 8.10 16.17 17.08
CA HIS A 58 8.99 16.91 16.18
C HIS A 58 8.42 17.09 14.76
N VAL A 59 7.27 16.50 14.45
CA VAL A 59 6.52 16.80 13.21
C VAL A 59 5.69 18.04 13.47
N GLY A 60 6.16 19.19 12.99
CA GLY A 60 5.51 20.49 13.18
C GLY A 60 4.00 20.49 12.86
N PRO A 61 3.20 21.33 13.52
CA PRO A 61 1.73 21.23 13.52
C PRO A 61 1.04 21.70 12.23
N ALA A 62 1.75 22.39 11.33
CA ALA A 62 1.15 23.10 10.21
C ALA A 62 1.69 22.62 8.85
N GLN A 63 0.86 22.74 7.81
CA GLN A 63 1.18 22.51 6.39
C GLN A 63 1.76 21.11 6.08
N ARG A 64 1.26 20.09 6.77
CA ARG A 64 1.67 18.69 6.55
C ARG A 64 1.13 18.18 5.22
N LEU A 65 1.99 17.62 4.36
CA LEU A 65 1.55 16.88 3.17
C LEU A 65 1.83 15.39 3.38
N PHE A 66 0.79 14.59 3.54
CA PHE A 66 0.90 13.14 3.52
C PHE A 66 1.05 12.66 2.08
N PHE A 67 2.07 11.86 1.81
CA PHE A 67 2.28 11.25 0.51
C PHE A 67 2.09 9.74 0.61
N TYR A 68 1.11 9.19 -0.12
CA TYR A 68 0.73 7.77 -0.05
C TYR A 68 0.57 7.18 -1.46
N PRO A 69 1.69 6.88 -2.15
CA PRO A 69 1.69 6.41 -3.54
C PRO A 69 1.42 4.90 -3.67
N GLY A 70 1.32 4.42 -4.92
CA GLY A 70 1.38 3.00 -5.26
C GLY A 70 0.07 2.23 -5.16
N SER A 71 -1.04 2.88 -4.77
CA SER A 71 -2.33 2.22 -4.54
C SER A 71 -2.32 1.20 -3.41
N SER A 72 -1.38 1.29 -2.47
CA SER A 72 -1.34 0.45 -1.27
C SER A 72 -2.58 0.61 -0.37
N ILE A 73 -3.35 1.69 -0.55
CA ILE A 73 -4.64 1.87 0.14
C ILE A 73 -5.64 0.77 -0.26
N GLY A 74 -5.48 0.21 -1.46
CA GLY A 74 -6.28 -0.90 -1.94
C GLY A 74 -6.05 -2.20 -1.16
N ASN A 75 -5.01 -2.29 -0.32
CA ASN A 75 -4.80 -3.48 0.50
C ASN A 75 -5.67 -3.51 1.77
N PHE A 76 -6.30 -2.38 2.10
CA PHE A 76 -7.25 -2.27 3.20
C PHE A 76 -8.67 -2.59 2.74
N ALA A 77 -9.45 -3.26 3.59
CA ALA A 77 -10.89 -3.35 3.37
C ALA A 77 -11.52 -1.94 3.38
N PRO A 78 -12.69 -1.73 2.74
CA PRO A 78 -13.26 -0.38 2.57
C PRO A 78 -13.43 0.41 3.88
N ALA A 79 -13.82 -0.27 4.97
CA ALA A 79 -13.94 0.35 6.29
C ALA A 79 -12.58 0.73 6.90
N GLU A 80 -11.57 -0.11 6.71
CA GLU A 80 -10.20 0.12 7.19
C GLU A 80 -9.53 1.27 6.41
N ALA A 81 -9.74 1.32 5.09
CA ALA A 81 -9.28 2.42 4.24
C ALA A 81 -9.91 3.76 4.67
N ALA A 82 -11.21 3.78 4.95
CA ALA A 82 -11.89 4.96 5.46
C ALA A 82 -11.33 5.40 6.82
N ALA A 83 -11.13 4.46 7.75
CA ALA A 83 -10.55 4.73 9.06
C ALA A 83 -9.10 5.21 8.98
N PHE A 84 -8.30 4.67 8.06
CA PHE A 84 -6.94 5.15 7.79
C PHE A 84 -6.93 6.59 7.27
N LEU A 85 -7.74 6.90 6.26
CA LEU A 85 -7.85 8.25 5.72
C LEU A 85 -8.35 9.23 6.78
N ALA A 86 -9.34 8.85 7.60
CA ALA A 86 -9.84 9.70 8.68
C ALA A 86 -8.74 10.03 9.72
N ARG A 87 -7.88 9.06 10.05
CA ARG A 87 -6.72 9.29 10.92
C ARG A 87 -5.72 10.25 10.28
N LEU A 88 -5.47 10.16 8.97
CA LEU A 88 -4.63 11.11 8.26
C LEU A 88 -5.22 12.52 8.24
N ALA A 89 -6.54 12.66 8.02
CA ALA A 89 -7.21 13.95 8.08
C ALA A 89 -7.07 14.58 9.47
N GLN A 90 -7.28 13.81 10.53
CA GLN A 90 -7.06 14.26 11.92
C GLN A 90 -5.61 14.66 12.18
N ALA A 91 -4.65 13.88 11.69
CA ALA A 91 -3.23 14.18 11.82
C ALA A 91 -2.79 15.39 10.97
N GLY A 92 -3.55 15.75 9.92
CA GLY A 92 -3.32 16.94 9.11
C GLY A 92 -3.92 18.22 9.69
N ASP A 93 -4.71 18.12 10.76
CA ASP A 93 -5.50 19.21 11.35
C ASP A 93 -6.27 20.02 10.28
N ASN A 94 -6.19 21.36 10.29
CA ASN A 94 -7.02 22.21 9.41
C ASN A 94 -6.31 22.69 8.13
N ASP A 95 -5.02 22.44 7.98
CA ASP A 95 -4.22 22.93 6.85
C ASP A 95 -3.38 21.85 6.14
N GLY A 96 -3.48 20.61 6.61
CA GLY A 96 -2.83 19.46 6.00
C GLY A 96 -3.41 19.06 4.65
N GLY A 97 -2.58 18.42 3.84
CA GLY A 97 -2.91 17.86 2.54
C GLY A 97 -2.58 16.37 2.45
N LEU A 98 -3.19 15.72 1.48
CA LEU A 98 -2.94 14.34 1.10
C LEU A 98 -2.68 14.28 -0.40
N LEU A 99 -1.52 13.77 -0.78
CA LEU A 99 -1.20 13.34 -2.14
C LEU A 99 -1.20 11.81 -2.17
N ILE A 100 -2.26 11.23 -2.72
CA ILE A 100 -2.50 9.78 -2.71
C ILE A 100 -2.77 9.29 -4.11
N SER A 101 -2.41 8.04 -4.40
CA SER A 101 -2.70 7.44 -5.69
C SER A 101 -3.46 6.12 -5.56
N VAL A 102 -4.36 5.85 -6.49
CA VAL A 102 -5.18 4.64 -6.55
C VAL A 102 -5.22 4.02 -7.93
N ASP A 103 -5.26 2.70 -7.94
CA ASP A 103 -5.49 1.90 -9.13
C ASP A 103 -6.99 1.86 -9.44
N LEU A 104 -7.34 2.28 -10.65
CA LEU A 104 -8.73 2.41 -11.06
C LEU A 104 -9.28 1.10 -11.63
N VAL A 105 -10.59 0.91 -11.52
CA VAL A 105 -11.29 -0.19 -12.19
C VAL A 105 -11.05 -0.09 -13.70
N LYS A 106 -10.67 -1.21 -14.30
CA LYS A 106 -10.42 -1.38 -15.74
C LYS A 106 -10.92 -2.76 -16.19
N ALA A 107 -10.71 -3.10 -17.46
CA ALA A 107 -11.15 -4.39 -17.99
C ALA A 107 -10.58 -5.56 -17.16
N LYS A 108 -11.45 -6.52 -16.81
CA LYS A 108 -11.09 -7.67 -15.98
C LYS A 108 -9.84 -8.41 -16.49
N SER A 109 -9.76 -8.61 -17.81
CA SER A 109 -8.61 -9.29 -18.43
C SER A 109 -7.28 -8.59 -18.18
N LEU A 110 -7.27 -7.26 -18.08
CA LEU A 110 -6.05 -6.51 -17.74
C LEU A 110 -5.70 -6.67 -16.27
N LEU A 111 -6.70 -6.65 -15.39
CA LEU A 111 -6.50 -6.80 -13.96
C LEU A 111 -6.02 -8.21 -13.59
N ASP A 112 -6.61 -9.25 -14.18
CA ASP A 112 -6.18 -10.63 -13.93
C ASP A 112 -4.71 -10.83 -14.35
N VAL A 113 -4.33 -10.38 -15.55
CA VAL A 113 -2.96 -10.52 -16.08
C VAL A 113 -1.92 -9.75 -15.26
N ALA A 114 -2.30 -8.63 -14.65
CA ALA A 114 -1.37 -7.85 -13.82
C ALA A 114 -0.94 -8.57 -12.53
N TYR A 115 -1.72 -9.56 -12.08
CA TYR A 115 -1.47 -10.33 -10.86
C TYR A 115 -1.18 -11.80 -11.13
N ASP A 116 -1.31 -12.25 -12.37
CA ASP A 116 -0.86 -13.56 -12.85
C ASP A 116 0.14 -13.36 -14.01
N ASP A 117 1.28 -12.73 -13.68
CA ASP A 117 2.27 -12.37 -14.67
C ASP A 117 2.96 -13.60 -15.27
N ALA A 118 3.20 -13.58 -16.57
CA ALA A 118 3.81 -14.70 -17.31
C ALA A 118 5.23 -15.05 -16.85
N LEU A 119 5.93 -14.15 -16.16
CA LEU A 119 7.26 -14.38 -15.62
C LEU A 119 7.22 -15.10 -14.25
N GLY A 120 6.03 -15.25 -13.65
CA GLY A 120 5.82 -15.92 -12.37
C GLY A 120 6.36 -15.16 -11.17
N VAL A 121 6.59 -13.86 -11.28
CA VAL A 121 7.16 -13.04 -10.20
C VAL A 121 6.15 -12.88 -9.07
N THR A 122 4.90 -12.57 -9.39
CA THR A 122 3.79 -12.41 -8.43
C THR A 122 3.49 -13.74 -7.73
N ALA A 123 3.51 -14.84 -8.48
CA ALA A 123 3.36 -16.17 -7.92
C ALA A 123 4.49 -16.52 -6.93
N SER A 124 5.73 -16.20 -7.27
CA SER A 124 6.89 -16.42 -6.39
C SER A 124 6.83 -15.57 -5.13
N PHE A 125 6.41 -14.30 -5.27
CA PHE A 125 6.18 -13.40 -4.14
C PHE A 125 5.12 -13.96 -3.18
N ASN A 126 3.97 -14.42 -3.70
CA ASN A 126 2.91 -14.96 -2.88
C ASN A 126 3.33 -16.28 -2.19
N LEU A 127 3.93 -17.21 -2.95
CA LEU A 127 4.42 -18.48 -2.39
C LEU A 127 5.49 -18.29 -1.31
N ASN A 128 6.23 -17.18 -1.34
CA ASN A 128 7.21 -16.85 -0.31
C ASN A 128 6.57 -16.67 1.08
N LEU A 129 5.28 -16.37 1.18
CA LEU A 129 4.55 -16.34 2.45
C LEU A 129 4.70 -17.68 3.19
N LEU A 130 4.65 -18.81 2.48
CA LEU A 130 4.78 -20.14 3.09
C LEU A 130 6.19 -20.37 3.65
N ASN A 131 7.22 -19.91 2.93
CA ASN A 131 8.60 -19.96 3.45
C ASN A 131 8.75 -19.11 4.71
N HIS A 132 8.13 -17.94 4.73
CA HIS A 132 8.13 -17.07 5.89
C HIS A 132 7.40 -17.70 7.10
N LEU A 133 6.23 -18.32 6.87
CA LEU A 133 5.51 -19.05 7.92
C LEU A 133 6.32 -20.24 8.46
N ASN A 134 7.04 -20.96 7.60
CA ASN A 134 7.95 -22.02 8.04
C ASN A 134 9.03 -21.49 8.98
N ALA A 135 9.60 -20.32 8.68
CA ALA A 135 10.62 -19.70 9.52
C ALA A 135 10.06 -19.17 10.85
N VAL A 136 8.91 -18.50 10.85
CA VAL A 136 8.35 -17.83 12.03
C VAL A 136 7.63 -18.79 12.98
N LEU A 137 6.91 -19.78 12.43
CA LEU A 137 6.11 -20.72 13.22
C LEU A 137 6.78 -22.08 13.42
N GLU A 138 7.94 -22.28 12.80
CA GLU A 138 8.55 -23.61 12.65
C GLU A 138 7.56 -24.61 12.01
N ALA A 139 6.85 -24.11 10.99
CA ALA A 139 5.92 -24.90 10.20
C ALA A 139 6.65 -25.72 9.11
N ASP A 140 5.96 -26.71 8.55
CA ASP A 140 6.50 -27.63 7.52
C ASP A 140 5.80 -27.52 6.15
N PHE A 141 5.32 -26.33 5.75
CA PHE A 141 4.74 -26.13 4.43
C PHE A 141 5.70 -26.60 3.32
N ASN A 142 5.31 -27.62 2.58
CA ASN A 142 5.96 -28.00 1.32
C ASN A 142 5.46 -27.08 0.20
N VAL A 143 6.16 -25.96 -0.04
CA VAL A 143 5.81 -24.93 -1.04
C VAL A 143 5.46 -25.51 -2.41
N ARG A 144 6.12 -26.60 -2.84
CA ARG A 144 5.85 -27.22 -4.15
C ARG A 144 4.44 -27.79 -4.28
N GLY A 145 3.82 -28.14 -3.15
CA GLY A 145 2.44 -28.61 -3.04
C GLY A 145 1.39 -27.50 -3.18
N TRP A 146 1.80 -26.24 -3.37
CA TRP A 146 0.91 -25.08 -3.49
C TRP A 146 1.07 -24.40 -4.83
N GLN A 147 0.01 -23.73 -5.28
CA GLN A 147 0.02 -22.85 -6.44
C GLN A 147 -0.60 -21.50 -6.11
N HIS A 148 -0.10 -20.48 -6.79
CA HIS A 148 -0.68 -19.15 -6.78
C HIS A 148 -1.99 -19.14 -7.59
N VAL A 149 -3.02 -18.47 -7.06
CA VAL A 149 -4.26 -18.18 -7.77
C VAL A 149 -4.62 -16.72 -7.53
N ALA A 150 -4.75 -15.93 -8.60
CA ALA A 150 -5.24 -14.56 -8.54
C ALA A 150 -6.42 -14.36 -9.48
N PHE A 151 -7.40 -13.55 -9.05
CA PHE A 151 -8.52 -13.18 -9.89
C PHE A 151 -9.15 -11.87 -9.42
N PHE A 152 -9.71 -11.11 -10.36
CA PHE A 152 -10.57 -9.98 -10.04
C PHE A 152 -11.97 -10.44 -9.63
N ASN A 153 -12.35 -10.14 -8.39
CA ASN A 153 -13.70 -10.24 -7.88
C ASN A 153 -14.46 -8.95 -8.22
N ALA A 154 -15.31 -9.00 -9.24
CA ALA A 154 -16.05 -7.84 -9.74
C ALA A 154 -17.14 -7.34 -8.76
N GLU A 155 -17.73 -8.23 -7.96
CA GLU A 155 -18.75 -7.87 -6.96
C GLU A 155 -18.16 -6.98 -5.86
N LEU A 156 -16.95 -7.33 -5.40
CA LEU A 156 -16.24 -6.59 -4.36
C LEU A 156 -15.25 -5.56 -4.91
N SER A 157 -15.13 -5.45 -6.24
CA SER A 157 -14.18 -4.58 -6.95
C SER A 157 -12.74 -4.70 -6.43
N ARG A 158 -12.22 -5.92 -6.36
CA ARG A 158 -10.86 -6.19 -5.85
C ARG A 158 -10.19 -7.35 -6.55
N ILE A 159 -8.87 -7.32 -6.63
CA ILE A 159 -8.09 -8.53 -6.85
C ILE A 159 -8.01 -9.31 -5.55
N GLU A 160 -8.17 -10.61 -5.65
CA GLU A 160 -7.87 -11.53 -4.56
C GLU A 160 -6.70 -12.42 -4.96
N MET A 161 -5.73 -12.54 -4.06
CA MET A 161 -4.62 -13.47 -4.20
C MET A 161 -4.76 -14.59 -3.19
N HIS A 162 -4.57 -15.82 -3.65
CA HIS A 162 -4.72 -17.03 -2.87
C HIS A 162 -3.54 -17.98 -3.11
N LEU A 163 -3.31 -18.85 -2.13
CA LEU A 163 -2.49 -20.05 -2.26
C LEU A 163 -3.39 -21.27 -2.20
N GLU A 164 -3.41 -22.05 -3.27
CA GLU A 164 -4.25 -23.23 -3.42
C GLU A 164 -3.42 -24.51 -3.28
N ALA A 165 -3.89 -25.44 -2.45
CA ALA A 165 -3.26 -26.74 -2.27
C ALA A 165 -3.49 -27.62 -3.52
N LYS A 166 -2.41 -28.07 -4.18
CA LYS A 166 -2.48 -28.94 -5.38
C LYS A 166 -2.99 -30.34 -5.09
N SER A 167 -2.88 -30.78 -3.85
CA SER A 167 -3.39 -32.05 -3.33
C SER A 167 -3.61 -31.91 -1.82
N ALA A 168 -4.28 -32.87 -1.18
CA ALA A 168 -4.46 -32.81 0.27
C ALA A 168 -3.11 -32.71 1.00
N GLN A 169 -2.95 -31.69 1.85
CA GLN A 169 -1.74 -31.43 2.63
C GLN A 169 -2.06 -31.50 4.12
N THR A 170 -1.11 -31.97 4.93
CA THR A 170 -1.13 -31.72 6.38
C THR A 170 0.09 -30.89 6.72
N VAL A 171 -0.16 -29.68 7.22
CA VAL A 171 0.87 -28.76 7.67
C VAL A 171 0.90 -28.78 9.18
N ARG A 172 2.08 -28.91 9.76
CA ARG A 172 2.35 -28.99 11.20
C ARG A 172 3.28 -27.86 11.60
N TRP A 173 3.13 -27.43 12.84
CA TRP A 173 4.01 -26.46 13.50
C TRP A 173 4.00 -26.75 15.00
N ARG A 174 4.78 -26.00 15.78
CA ARG A 174 4.81 -26.18 17.23
C ARG A 174 3.41 -25.96 17.84
N GLY A 175 2.86 -27.01 18.44
CA GLY A 175 1.58 -26.96 19.15
C GLY A 175 0.34 -27.11 18.26
N GLY A 176 0.49 -27.40 16.95
CA GLY A 176 -0.68 -27.54 16.09
C GLY A 176 -0.41 -28.20 14.74
N GLN A 177 -1.52 -28.55 14.08
CA GLN A 177 -1.52 -28.93 12.68
C GLN A 177 -2.82 -28.50 12.04
N ARG A 178 -2.80 -28.35 10.72
CA ARG A 178 -3.99 -28.17 9.91
C ARG A 178 -3.92 -29.05 8.67
N GLN A 179 -5.05 -29.66 8.36
CA GLN A 179 -5.25 -30.38 7.12
C GLN A 179 -5.90 -29.43 6.11
N PHE A 180 -5.40 -29.47 4.88
CA PHE A 180 -5.97 -28.77 3.74
C PHE A 180 -6.41 -29.80 2.72
N ALA A 181 -7.63 -29.68 2.21
CA ALA A 181 -8.09 -30.50 1.10
C ALA A 181 -7.41 -30.10 -0.22
N SER A 182 -7.45 -31.00 -1.21
CA SER A 182 -7.06 -30.63 -2.58
C SER A 182 -7.97 -29.51 -3.09
N GLY A 183 -7.38 -28.44 -3.62
CA GLY A 183 -8.10 -27.25 -4.07
C GLY A 183 -8.52 -26.30 -2.94
N GLU A 184 -8.23 -26.60 -1.67
CA GLU A 184 -8.48 -25.65 -0.58
C GLU A 184 -7.53 -24.44 -0.70
N ARG A 185 -8.06 -23.24 -0.46
CA ARG A 185 -7.36 -21.97 -0.64
C ARG A 185 -7.10 -21.27 0.68
N ILE A 186 -5.92 -20.67 0.77
CA ILE A 186 -5.57 -19.66 1.77
C ILE A 186 -5.64 -18.31 1.08
N HIS A 187 -6.53 -17.43 1.53
CA HIS A 187 -6.55 -16.03 1.09
C HIS A 187 -5.31 -15.32 1.63
N THR A 188 -4.58 -14.62 0.77
CA THR A 188 -3.30 -13.97 1.12
C THR A 188 -3.33 -12.46 1.01
N GLU A 189 -4.04 -11.88 0.04
CA GLU A 189 -4.07 -10.44 -0.17
C GLU A 189 -5.34 -10.00 -0.90
N ASN A 190 -5.82 -8.81 -0.56
CA ASN A 190 -6.80 -8.06 -1.34
C ASN A 190 -6.10 -6.86 -1.99
N SER A 191 -6.50 -6.51 -3.22
CA SER A 191 -6.17 -5.21 -3.81
C SER A 191 -7.43 -4.60 -4.43
N TYR A 192 -8.11 -3.77 -3.65
CA TYR A 192 -9.30 -3.02 -4.04
C TYR A 192 -8.98 -2.01 -5.14
N LYS A 193 -9.87 -1.96 -6.13
CA LYS A 193 -9.81 -1.07 -7.28
C LYS A 193 -10.97 -0.09 -7.17
N TYR A 194 -10.70 1.17 -7.47
CA TYR A 194 -11.66 2.24 -7.24
C TYR A 194 -12.17 2.83 -8.55
N THR A 195 -13.39 3.37 -8.55
CA THR A 195 -13.77 4.39 -9.55
C THR A 195 -13.27 5.75 -9.07
N ALA A 196 -13.08 6.70 -9.99
CA ALA A 196 -12.65 8.05 -9.63
C ALA A 196 -13.65 8.70 -8.66
N GLU A 197 -14.95 8.57 -8.94
CA GLU A 197 -16.04 9.09 -8.13
C GLU A 197 -16.13 8.37 -6.78
N GLY A 198 -15.96 7.04 -6.76
CA GLY A 198 -16.00 6.25 -5.55
C GLY A 198 -14.87 6.59 -4.58
N PHE A 199 -13.66 6.84 -5.12
CA PHE A 199 -12.53 7.27 -4.30
C PHE A 199 -12.67 8.72 -3.82
N ALA A 200 -13.17 9.63 -4.67
CA ALA A 200 -13.48 11.00 -4.23
C ALA A 200 -14.48 11.03 -3.07
N ALA A 201 -15.55 10.23 -3.16
CA ALA A 201 -16.53 10.10 -2.09
C ALA A 201 -15.94 9.49 -0.81
N LEU A 202 -14.97 8.56 -0.94
CA LEU A 202 -14.24 8.01 0.21
C LEU A 202 -13.40 9.08 0.91
N LEU A 203 -12.69 9.92 0.15
CA LEU A 203 -11.94 11.06 0.69
C LEU A 203 -12.85 12.02 1.45
N GLU A 204 -13.99 12.39 0.87
CA GLU A 204 -14.98 13.27 1.52
C GLU A 204 -15.48 12.72 2.85
N ARG A 205 -15.88 11.45 2.88
CA ARG A 205 -16.32 10.79 4.13
C ARG A 205 -15.22 10.70 5.18
N ALA A 206 -13.95 10.65 4.75
CA ALA A 206 -12.81 10.61 5.64
C ALA A 206 -12.36 12.00 6.13
N GLY A 207 -13.06 13.08 5.75
CA GLY A 207 -12.70 14.45 6.16
C GLY A 207 -11.66 15.12 5.25
N PHE A 208 -11.60 14.72 3.97
CA PHE A 208 -10.79 15.38 2.96
C PHE A 208 -11.67 16.00 1.86
N THR A 209 -11.33 17.20 1.40
CA THR A 209 -11.90 17.80 0.19
C THR A 209 -10.92 17.64 -0.97
N LEU A 210 -11.32 16.90 -2.01
CA LEU A 210 -10.54 16.75 -3.24
C LEU A 210 -10.31 18.12 -3.88
N GLN A 211 -9.05 18.47 -4.15
CA GLN A 211 -8.68 19.72 -4.81
C GLN A 211 -8.42 19.50 -6.29
N GLN A 212 -7.64 18.47 -6.60
CA GLN A 212 -7.22 18.14 -7.96
C GLN A 212 -7.03 16.63 -8.09
N SER A 213 -7.31 16.09 -9.27
CA SER A 213 -6.98 14.73 -9.65
C SER A 213 -6.36 14.70 -11.04
N TRP A 214 -5.49 13.71 -11.25
CA TRP A 214 -4.83 13.44 -12.51
C TRP A 214 -4.91 11.95 -12.79
N THR A 215 -5.05 11.60 -14.06
CA THR A 215 -4.97 10.21 -14.50
C THR A 215 -3.88 10.06 -15.56
N ASP A 216 -3.39 8.85 -15.73
CA ASP A 216 -2.65 8.48 -16.94
C ASP A 216 -3.56 8.57 -18.19
N PRO A 217 -3.00 8.58 -19.41
CA PRO A 217 -3.78 8.72 -20.64
C PRO A 217 -4.84 7.63 -20.85
N GLN A 218 -4.67 6.44 -20.24
CA GLN A 218 -5.63 5.34 -20.34
C GLN A 218 -6.69 5.39 -19.23
N GLY A 219 -6.56 6.27 -18.24
CA GLY A 219 -7.50 6.38 -17.12
C GLY A 219 -7.45 5.17 -16.18
N TRP A 220 -6.30 4.54 -16.05
CA TRP A 220 -6.09 3.30 -15.30
C TRP A 220 -5.60 3.51 -13.88
N PHE A 221 -5.02 4.68 -13.61
CA PHE A 221 -4.41 5.04 -12.35
C PHE A 221 -4.66 6.52 -12.09
N MET A 222 -5.06 6.85 -10.86
CA MET A 222 -5.39 8.21 -10.47
C MET A 222 -4.46 8.67 -9.35
N VAL A 223 -3.96 9.90 -9.46
CA VAL A 223 -3.32 10.63 -8.37
C VAL A 223 -4.26 11.74 -7.94
N CYS A 224 -4.48 11.90 -6.64
CA CYS A 224 -5.34 12.92 -6.06
C CYS A 224 -4.54 13.78 -5.08
N HIS A 225 -4.73 15.09 -5.17
CA HIS A 225 -4.40 16.01 -4.11
C HIS A 225 -5.68 16.45 -3.41
N ALA A 226 -5.76 16.22 -2.10
CA ALA A 226 -6.88 16.58 -1.26
C ALA A 226 -6.41 17.38 -0.03
N LYS A 227 -7.29 18.22 0.52
CA LYS A 227 -7.03 18.99 1.75
C LYS A 227 -7.89 18.49 2.89
N ALA A 228 -7.32 18.44 4.09
CA ALA A 228 -8.10 18.13 5.29
C ALA A 228 -9.19 19.19 5.45
N SER A 229 -10.43 18.75 5.62
CA SER A 229 -11.59 19.61 5.81
C SER A 229 -11.70 19.95 7.30
N GLY A 230 -11.64 21.24 7.65
CA GLY A 230 -11.85 21.69 9.04
C GLY A 230 -13.25 21.44 9.59
N ASN A 231 -14.22 21.06 8.73
CA ASN A 231 -15.55 20.65 9.14
C ASN A 231 -15.54 19.15 9.47
N ARG A 232 -15.53 18.84 10.77
CA ARG A 232 -15.71 17.49 11.30
C ARG A 232 -17.19 17.30 11.68
N PRO A 233 -17.82 16.15 11.40
CA PRO A 233 -19.12 15.82 11.98
C PRO A 233 -19.04 15.69 13.51
#